data_AF-A0A5N4EES1-F1
#
_entry.id   AF-A0A5N4EES1-F1
#
_cell.length_a   1.000
_cell.length_b   1.000
_cell.length_c   1.000
_cell.angle_alpha   90.00
_cell.angle_beta   90.00
_cell.angle_gamma   90.00
#
_symmetry.space_group_name_H-M   'P 1'
#
loop_
_entity.id
_entity.type
_entity.pdbx_description
1 polymer ?
#
loop_
_entity_poly.entity_id
_entity_poly.type
_entity_poly.pdbx_seq_one_letter_code
_entity_poly.pdbx_strand_id
1 'polypeptide(L)'
;MVDFGFAKKIGSGQKTWTFCGTPEYVAPEVILNKGHDFSVDFWSLGILVYELLTGNPPFSGIDQMMTYNLILKGIEKMDFPRKITRRPEDLIRRLCR
;
A
#
# COMPACT_ATOMS: atom_id res chain seq x y z
N MET A 1 14.70 -10.68 -0.61
CA MET A 1 13.35 -10.78 -1.22
C MET A 1 13.26 -12.11 -1.93
N VAL A 2 12.12 -12.79 -1.80
CA VAL A 2 11.80 -14.04 -2.49
C VAL A 2 10.45 -13.84 -3.19
N ASP A 3 10.16 -14.66 -4.20
CA ASP A 3 8.97 -14.54 -5.07
C ASP A 3 8.91 -13.25 -5.91
N PHE A 4 9.37 -13.36 -7.16
CA PHE A 4 9.34 -12.27 -8.16
C PHE A 4 8.20 -12.45 -9.17
N GLY A 5 7.14 -13.20 -8.83
CA GLY A 5 6.03 -13.51 -9.72
C GLY A 5 5.27 -12.29 -10.28
N PHE A 6 5.31 -11.16 -9.57
CA PHE A 6 4.75 -9.88 -10.02
C PHE A 6 5.80 -8.83 -10.39
N ALA A 7 7.09 -9.16 -10.29
CA ALA A 7 8.15 -8.22 -10.62
C ALA A 7 8.15 -7.92 -12.13
N LYS A 8 8.25 -6.64 -12.48
CA LYS A 8 8.20 -6.20 -13.87
C LYS A 8 9.22 -5.11 -14.14
N LYS A 9 9.96 -5.27 -15.24
CA LYS A 9 10.86 -4.22 -15.74
C LYS A 9 10.02 -3.17 -16.47
N ILE A 10 10.10 -1.93 -16.01
CA ILE A 10 9.41 -0.78 -16.60
C ILE A 10 10.50 0.16 -17.17
N GLY A 11 10.24 0.73 -18.36
CA GLY A 11 11.15 1.71 -18.96
C GLY A 11 11.13 3.04 -18.22
N SER A 12 12.15 3.87 -18.39
CA SER A 12 12.20 5.21 -17.78
C SER A 12 10.98 6.04 -18.20
N GLY A 13 10.20 6.55 -17.24
CA GLY A 13 8.98 7.32 -17.48
C GLY A 13 7.80 6.51 -18.04
N GLN A 14 7.92 5.17 -18.09
CA GLN A 14 6.82 4.29 -18.50
C GLN A 14 6.01 3.84 -17.27
N LYS A 15 4.79 3.38 -17.52
CA LYS A 15 3.90 2.77 -16.53
C LYS A 15 3.48 1.38 -16.97
N THR A 16 2.90 0.62 -16.06
CA THR A 16 2.23 -0.66 -16.31
C THR A 16 0.81 -0.62 -15.72
N TRP A 17 -0.06 -1.51 -16.19
CA TRP A 17 -1.50 -1.54 -15.85
C TRP A 17 -1.96 -2.90 -15.34
N THR A 18 -1.03 -3.82 -15.07
CA THR A 18 -1.38 -5.16 -14.59
C THR A 18 -1.93 -5.07 -13.17
N PHE A 19 -3.22 -5.36 -13.00
CA PHE A 19 -3.84 -5.44 -11.68
C PHE A 19 -3.41 -6.75 -10.99
N CYS A 20 -2.46 -6.66 -10.07
CA CYS A 20 -1.91 -7.79 -9.33
C CYS A 20 -1.42 -7.38 -7.93
N GLY A 21 -1.17 -8.37 -7.08
CA GLY A 21 -0.74 -8.18 -5.70
C GLY A 21 -1.79 -8.62 -4.67
N THR A 22 -1.38 -8.67 -3.41
CA THR A 22 -2.26 -8.99 -2.28
C THR A 22 -3.11 -7.77 -1.93
N PRO A 23 -4.45 -7.88 -1.82
CA PRO A 23 -5.37 -6.75 -1.74
C PRO A 23 -4.99 -5.64 -0.75
N GLU A 24 -4.44 -6.01 0.41
CA GLU A 24 -4.08 -5.11 1.51
C GLU A 24 -2.83 -4.25 1.22
N TYR A 25 -2.01 -4.65 0.25
CA TYR A 25 -0.75 -3.97 -0.11
C TYR A 25 -0.83 -3.22 -1.44
N VAL A 26 -1.96 -3.34 -2.15
CA VAL A 26 -2.17 -2.70 -3.46
C VAL A 26 -2.34 -1.19 -3.27
N ALA A 27 -1.59 -0.41 -4.04
CA ALA A 27 -1.66 1.04 -4.02
C ALA A 27 -2.94 1.59 -4.70
N PRO A 28 -3.46 2.76 -4.29
CA PRO A 28 -4.71 3.32 -4.83
C PRO A 28 -4.67 3.55 -6.35
N GLU A 29 -3.52 3.88 -6.94
CA GLU A 29 -3.35 4.05 -8.38
C GLU A 29 -3.48 2.75 -9.18
N VAL A 30 -3.16 1.61 -8.56
CA VAL A 30 -3.35 0.27 -9.14
C VAL A 30 -4.84 -0.08 -9.13
N ILE A 31 -5.55 0.21 -8.02
CA ILE A 31 -7.01 0.04 -7.88
C ILE A 31 -7.78 0.89 -8.89
N LEU A 32 -7.36 2.14 -9.07
CA LEU A 32 -7.97 3.08 -10.02
C LEU A 32 -7.53 2.86 -11.46
N ASN A 33 -6.67 1.88 -11.73
CA ASN A 33 -6.11 1.58 -13.04
C ASN A 33 -5.50 2.83 -13.75
N LYS A 34 -4.86 3.73 -13.00
CA LYS A 34 -4.25 4.96 -13.51
C LYS A 34 -2.84 4.75 -14.11
N GLY A 35 -2.42 3.49 -14.16
CA GLY A 35 -1.06 3.09 -14.45
C GLY A 35 -0.12 3.36 -13.27
N HIS A 36 0.71 2.37 -12.98
CA HIS A 36 1.67 2.39 -11.87
C HIS A 36 3.11 2.23 -12.37
N ASP A 37 4.05 2.73 -11.57
CA ASP A 37 5.49 2.55 -11.74
C ASP A 37 6.09 2.00 -10.43
N PHE A 38 7.37 2.26 -10.16
CA PHE A 38 8.04 1.81 -8.93
C PHE A 38 7.52 2.48 -7.65
N SER A 39 6.69 3.53 -7.75
CA SER A 39 6.11 4.22 -6.59
C SER A 39 5.27 3.30 -5.71
N VAL A 40 4.63 2.29 -6.30
CA VAL A 40 3.75 1.35 -5.59
C VAL A 40 4.49 0.52 -4.56
N ASP A 41 5.80 0.28 -4.77
CA ASP A 41 6.62 -0.45 -3.82
C ASP A 41 6.80 0.33 -2.51
N PHE A 42 6.86 1.67 -2.57
CA PHE A 42 6.90 2.51 -1.38
C PHE A 42 5.58 2.49 -0.63
N TRP A 43 4.45 2.46 -1.34
CA TRP A 43 3.15 2.26 -0.71
C TRP A 43 3.13 0.93 0.05
N SER A 44 3.47 -0.18 -0.61
CA SER A 44 3.49 -1.50 0.02
C SER A 44 4.48 -1.57 1.19
N LEU A 45 5.59 -0.83 1.14
CA LEU A 45 6.51 -0.69 2.28
C LEU A 45 5.84 0.00 3.47
N GLY A 46 5.04 1.04 3.27
CA GLY A 46 4.30 1.70 4.34
C GLY A 46 3.28 0.77 5.02
N ILE A 47 2.57 -0.04 4.21
CA ILE A 47 1.65 -1.09 4.69
C ILE A 47 2.43 -2.11 5.55
N LEU A 48 3.57 -2.60 5.05
CA LEU A 48 4.42 -3.55 5.75
C LEU A 48 4.94 -2.99 7.08
N VAL A 49 5.39 -1.74 7.12
CA VAL A 49 5.87 -1.10 8.36
C VAL A 49 4.73 -1.03 9.39
N TYR A 50 3.51 -0.67 8.97
CA TYR A 50 2.36 -0.67 9.87
C TYR A 50 2.06 -2.08 10.40
N GLU A 51 2.06 -3.09 9.53
CA GLU A 51 1.79 -4.46 9.90
C GLU A 51 2.82 -5.01 10.88
N LEU A 52 4.12 -4.75 10.67
CA LEU A 52 5.17 -5.15 11.60
C LEU A 52 5.02 -4.54 12.99
N LEU A 53 4.47 -3.32 13.09
CA LEU A 53 4.25 -2.63 14.37
C LEU A 53 2.95 -3.04 15.07
N THR A 54 1.95 -3.49 14.31
CA THR A 54 0.62 -3.73 14.85
C THR A 54 0.16 -5.18 14.84
N GLY A 55 0.79 -6.02 14.03
CA GLY A 55 0.41 -7.40 13.73
C GLY A 55 -0.66 -7.55 12.65
N ASN A 56 -1.21 -6.45 12.13
CA ASN A 56 -2.27 -6.48 11.10
C ASN A 56 -2.06 -5.33 10.10
N PRO A 57 -2.44 -5.49 8.83
CA PRO A 57 -2.36 -4.39 7.87
C PRO A 57 -3.32 -3.24 8.23
N PRO A 58 -3.01 -2.01 7.80
CA PRO A 58 -3.80 -0.83 8.13
C PRO A 58 -5.17 -0.81 7.45
N PHE A 59 -5.28 -1.40 6.26
CA PHE A 59 -6.52 -1.49 5.51
C PHE A 59 -6.88 -2.97 5.37
N SER A 60 -7.88 -3.40 6.15
CA SER A 60 -8.42 -4.76 6.07
C SER A 60 -9.93 -4.72 6.25
N GLY A 61 -10.65 -5.25 5.27
CA GLY A 61 -12.10 -5.36 5.24
C GLY A 61 -12.56 -6.81 5.18
N ILE A 62 -13.87 -7.02 5.30
CA ILE A 62 -14.48 -8.36 5.24
C ILE A 62 -14.28 -8.99 3.86
N ASP A 63 -14.26 -8.16 2.82
CA ASP A 63 -14.05 -8.55 1.43
C ASP A 63 -13.06 -7.61 0.74
N GLN A 64 -12.56 -8.03 -0.42
CA GLN A 64 -11.58 -7.27 -1.20
C GLN A 64 -12.07 -5.87 -1.58
N MET A 65 -13.36 -5.73 -1.90
CA MET A 65 -13.94 -4.45 -2.32
C MET A 65 -14.03 -3.47 -1.15
N MET A 66 -14.33 -3.96 0.05
CA MET A 66 -14.26 -3.18 1.28
C MET A 66 -12.82 -2.71 1.55
N THR A 67 -11.83 -3.59 1.42
CA THR A 67 -10.41 -3.23 1.56
C THR A 67 -10.00 -2.15 0.55
N TYR A 68 -10.38 -2.28 -0.72
CA TYR A 68 -10.11 -1.27 -1.74
C TYR A 68 -10.76 0.08 -1.41
N ASN A 69 -12.01 0.07 -0.93
CA ASN A 69 -12.68 1.30 -0.50
C ASN A 69 -11.96 1.98 0.68
N LEU A 70 -11.38 1.21 1.60
CA LEU A 70 -10.56 1.75 2.69
C LEU A 70 -9.24 2.34 2.19
N ILE A 71 -8.56 1.66 1.27
CA ILE A 71 -7.33 2.15 0.63
C ILE A 71 -7.60 3.49 -0.09
N LEU A 72 -8.70 3.57 -0.84
CA LEU A 72 -9.10 4.78 -1.57
C LEU A 72 -9.51 5.95 -0.65
N LYS A 73 -9.91 5.69 0.60
CA LYS A 73 -10.13 6.74 1.60
C LYS A 73 -8.82 7.39 2.07
N GLY A 74 -7.70 6.70 1.91
CA GLY A 74 -6.36 7.17 2.23
C GLY A 74 -5.95 7.00 3.69
N ILE A 75 -4.64 6.96 3.93
CA ILE A 75 -4.04 6.78 5.26
C ILE A 75 -4.28 7.99 6.19
N GLU A 76 -4.55 9.17 5.63
CA GLU A 76 -4.81 10.39 6.39
C GLU A 76 -6.05 10.28 7.29
N LYS A 77 -7.05 9.51 6.85
CA LYS A 77 -8.30 9.29 7.61
C LYS A 77 -8.21 8.14 8.62
N MET A 78 -7.06 7.49 8.71
CA MET A 78 -6.86 6.36 9.60
C MET A 78 -6.35 6.80 10.97
N ASP A 79 -6.96 6.25 12.03
CA ASP A 79 -6.48 6.38 13.40
C ASP A 79 -5.39 5.35 13.69
N PHE A 80 -4.21 5.84 14.06
CA PHE A 80 -3.08 4.99 14.43
C PHE A 80 -3.21 4.55 15.90
N PRO A 81 -3.02 3.25 16.21
CA PRO A 81 -2.99 2.78 17.59
C PRO A 81 -1.95 3.51 18.43
N ARG A 82 -2.24 3.79 19.71
CA ARG A 82 -1.34 4.49 20.65
C ARG A 82 0.05 3.86 20.82
N LYS A 83 0.21 2.58 20.46
CA LYS A 83 1.50 1.88 20.44
C LYS A 83 2.46 2.40 19.37
N ILE A 84 1.95 3.02 18.31
CA ILE A 84 2.76 3.62 17.25
C ILE A 84 3.18 5.01 17.72
N THR A 85 4.49 5.22 17.84
CA THR A 85 5.03 6.54 18.17
C THR A 85 5.03 7.46 16.95
N ARG A 86 5.21 8.77 17.19
CA ARG A 86 5.11 9.80 16.14
C ARG A 86 6.04 9.59 14.95
N ARG A 87 7.23 9.03 15.15
CA ARG A 87 8.23 8.84 14.07
C ARG A 87 7.80 7.76 13.07
N PRO A 88 7.47 6.52 13.48
CA PRO A 88 6.90 5.53 12.58
C PRO A 88 5.60 5.98 11.92
N GLU A 89 4.72 6.69 12.64
CA GLU A 89 3.50 7.23 12.06
C GLU A 89 3.81 8.19 10.90
N ASP A 90 4.70 9.18 11.09
CA ASP A 90 5.11 10.12 10.05
C ASP A 90 5.73 9.40 8.84
N LEU A 91 6.54 8.36 9.08
CA LEU A 91 7.11 7.53 8.02
C LEU A 91 6.03 6.81 7.20
N ILE A 92 5.09 6.14 7.87
CA ILE A 92 4.00 5.40 7.20
C ILE A 92 3.15 6.36 6.38
N ARG A 93 2.79 7.53 6.94
CA ARG A 93 2.00 8.54 6.22
C ARG A 93 2.71 9.09 4.99
N ARG A 94 4.04 9.24 5.02
CA ARG A 94 4.83 9.69 3.85
C ARG A 94 4.95 8.61 2.78
N LEU A 95 5.01 7.35 3.17
CA LEU A 95 5.09 6.20 2.26
C LEU A 95 3.75 5.90 1.57
N CYS A 96 2.63 6.03 2.30
CA CYS A 96 1.28 5.77 1.80
C CYS A 96 0.54 7.06 1.36
N ARG A 97 1.21 7.94 0.62
CA ARG A 97 0.64 9.21 0.16
C ARG A 97 -0.15 9.08 -1.14
#